data_AF-A0A0B1SS45-F1
#
_entry.id   AF-A0A0B1SS45-F1
#
_cell.length_a   1.000
_cell.length_b   1.000
_cell.length_c   1.000
_cell.angle_alpha   90.00
_cell.angle_beta   90.00
_cell.angle_gamma   90.00
#
_symmetry.space_group_name_H-M   'P 1'
#
loop_
_entity.id
_entity.type
_entity.pdbx_description
1 polymer ?
#
loop_
_entity_poly.entity_id
_entity_poly.type
_entity_poly.pdbx_seq_one_letter_code
_entity_poly.pdbx_strand_id
1 'polypeptide(L)'
;MDPALGPNQLADEAIDAVHDKGMKFVMSIPIATTSTEHDWFLKSATASIPENRNYSGFYHWTKEGAKHYFTERKGLYYMHEKGNNKAAVLNWQNSNLRSHMFSIH
;
A
#
# COMPACT_ATOMS: atom_id res chain seq x y z
N MET A 1 25.58 21.54 -13.78
CA MET A 1 25.05 20.23 -14.19
C MET A 1 25.18 19.34 -12.98
N ASP A 2 24.09 19.09 -12.26
CA ASP A 2 24.10 18.36 -10.98
C ASP A 2 24.33 16.85 -11.24
N PRO A 3 25.34 16.20 -10.62
CA PRO A 3 25.73 14.83 -10.97
C PRO A 3 24.81 13.71 -10.45
N ALA A 4 23.76 14.02 -9.69
CA ALA A 4 22.82 13.00 -9.22
C ALA A 4 21.41 13.56 -9.03
N LEU A 5 20.62 13.60 -10.11
CA LEU A 5 19.18 13.81 -10.00
C LEU A 5 18.57 12.64 -9.21
N GLY A 6 17.73 12.96 -8.24
CA GLY A 6 17.02 11.95 -7.45
C GLY A 6 16.02 11.17 -8.31
N PRO A 7 15.60 9.95 -7.90
CA PRO A 7 14.69 9.10 -8.69
C PRO A 7 13.38 9.78 -9.09
N ASN A 8 12.86 10.68 -8.25
CA ASN A 8 11.62 11.41 -8.54
C ASN A 8 11.82 12.47 -9.63
N GLN A 9 12.93 13.22 -9.60
CA GLN A 9 13.25 14.21 -10.63
C GLN A 9 13.48 13.55 -11.98
N LEU A 10 14.16 12.40 -12.00
CA LEU A 10 14.32 11.60 -13.23
C LEU A 10 13.00 11.08 -13.78
N ALA A 11 12.06 10.71 -12.90
CA ALA A 11 10.73 10.29 -13.31
C ALA A 11 9.93 11.46 -13.91
N ASP A 12 10.00 12.64 -13.28
CA ASP A 12 9.33 13.85 -13.76
C ASP A 12 9.86 14.27 -15.14
N GLU A 13 11.18 14.33 -15.33
CA GLU A 13 11.80 14.64 -16.62
C GLU A 13 11.41 13.62 -17.72
N ALA A 14 11.30 12.34 -17.37
CA ALA A 14 10.87 11.31 -18.31
C ALA A 14 9.39 11.45 -18.69
N ILE A 15 8.51 11.81 -17.75
CA ILE A 15 7.09 12.06 -18.00
C ILE A 15 6.94 13.27 -18.93
N ASP A 16 7.65 14.36 -18.66
CA ASP A 16 7.60 15.59 -19.45
C ASP A 16 8.09 15.35 -20.88
N ALA A 17 9.22 14.65 -21.06
CA ALA A 17 9.76 14.33 -22.39
C ALA A 17 8.84 13.41 -23.23
N VAL A 18 8.00 12.60 -22.57
CA VAL A 18 6.97 11.77 -23.22
C VAL A 18 5.77 12.63 -23.64
N HIS A 19 5.33 13.55 -22.77
CA HIS A 19 4.24 14.48 -23.08
C HIS A 19 4.58 15.45 -24.21
N ASP A 20 5.83 15.94 -24.28
CA ASP A 20 6.32 16.82 -25.35
C ASP A 20 6.21 16.19 -26.74
N LYS A 21 6.13 14.85 -26.80
CA LYS A 21 5.96 14.08 -28.04
C LYS A 21 4.50 13.70 -28.32
N GLY A 22 3.55 14.28 -27.58
CA GLY A 22 2.12 13.98 -27.69
C GLY A 22 1.73 12.56 -27.22
N MET A 23 2.63 11.86 -26.53
CA MET A 23 2.41 10.51 -26.01
C MET A 23 1.86 10.58 -24.58
N LYS A 24 1.09 9.56 -24.18
CA LYS A 24 0.52 9.46 -22.82
C LYS A 24 1.17 8.31 -22.05
N PHE A 25 1.41 8.52 -20.76
CA PHE A 25 1.88 7.46 -19.87
C PHE A 25 0.68 6.78 -19.20
N VAL A 26 0.59 5.45 -19.29
CA VAL A 26 -0.40 4.63 -18.59
C VAL A 26 0.34 3.63 -17.73
N MET A 27 0.25 3.78 -16.41
CA MET A 27 0.89 2.86 -15.45
C MET A 27 -0.15 1.88 -14.90
N SER A 28 0.11 0.59 -15.04
CA SER A 28 -0.68 -0.45 -14.35
C SER A 28 0.03 -0.80 -13.05
N ILE A 29 -0.47 -0.28 -11.93
CA ILE A 29 0.01 -0.64 -10.61
C ILE A 29 -0.95 -1.70 -10.06
N PRO A 30 -0.51 -2.94 -9.81
CA PRO A 30 -1.32 -3.90 -9.06
C PRO A 30 -1.37 -3.44 -7.60
N ILE A 31 -2.38 -2.66 -7.25
CA ILE A 31 -2.55 -2.13 -5.88
C ILE A 31 -3.14 -3.22 -4.95
N ALA A 32 -2.64 -4.45 -5.00
CA ALA A 32 -3.18 -5.54 -4.19
C ALA A 32 -2.63 -5.51 -2.76
N THR A 33 -1.38 -5.07 -2.58
CA THR A 33 -0.64 -5.15 -1.32
C THR A 33 0.22 -3.92 -1.06
N THR A 34 0.60 -3.70 0.20
CA THR A 34 1.61 -2.71 0.59
C THR A 34 2.65 -3.31 1.53
N SER A 35 3.77 -2.62 1.73
CA SER A 35 4.76 -2.99 2.75
C SER A 35 4.12 -3.03 4.15
N THR A 36 4.55 -3.94 5.01
CA THR A 36 4.24 -3.93 6.45
C THR A 36 4.85 -2.73 7.19
N GLU A 37 5.70 -1.94 6.53
CA GLU A 37 6.24 -0.66 7.01
C GLU A 37 5.41 0.54 6.55
N HIS A 38 4.44 0.33 5.65
CA HIS A 38 3.56 1.39 5.17
C HIS A 38 2.69 1.91 6.32
N ASP A 39 2.48 3.22 6.38
CA ASP A 39 1.71 3.90 7.43
C ASP A 39 0.34 3.29 7.66
N TRP A 40 -0.37 2.96 6.58
CA TRP A 40 -1.68 2.30 6.69
C TRP A 40 -1.60 0.97 7.44
N PHE A 41 -0.57 0.16 7.19
CA PHE A 41 -0.42 -1.12 7.88
C PHE A 41 -0.10 -0.91 9.35
N LEU A 42 0.82 0.02 9.66
CA LEU A 42 1.19 0.36 11.04
C LEU A 42 0.00 0.89 11.85
N LYS A 43 -0.81 1.78 11.25
CA LYS A 43 -2.04 2.29 11.85
C LYS A 43 -3.09 1.19 12.00
N SER A 44 -3.30 0.36 10.98
CA SER A 44 -4.23 -0.77 11.05
C SER A 44 -3.86 -1.76 12.17
N ALA A 45 -2.57 -2.12 12.28
CA ALA A 45 -2.04 -3.00 13.32
C ALA A 45 -2.11 -2.41 14.73
N THR A 46 -2.42 -1.12 14.86
CA THR A 46 -2.59 -0.41 16.13
C THR A 46 -3.96 0.26 16.23
N ALA A 47 -4.97 -0.24 15.51
CA ALA A 47 -6.29 0.38 15.48
C ALA A 47 -7.08 0.33 16.81
N SER A 48 -6.54 -0.33 17.85
CA SER A 48 -7.00 -0.17 19.23
C SER A 48 -6.74 1.24 19.78
N ILE A 49 -5.75 1.95 19.24
CA ILE A 49 -5.48 3.36 19.50
C ILE A 49 -6.58 4.19 18.81
N PRO A 50 -7.31 5.08 19.52
CA PRO A 50 -8.45 5.82 18.97
C PRO A 50 -8.17 6.55 17.66
N GLU A 51 -6.99 7.17 17.55
CA GLU A 51 -6.54 7.92 16.37
C GLU A 51 -6.38 7.04 15.12
N ASN A 52 -6.14 5.74 15.33
CA ASN A 52 -5.91 4.77 14.25
C ASN A 52 -7.13 3.92 13.93
N ARG A 53 -8.25 4.09 14.65
CA ARG A 53 -9.45 3.26 14.53
C ARG A 53 -9.98 3.13 13.10
N ASN A 54 -9.88 4.22 12.32
CA ASN A 54 -10.35 4.27 10.94
C ASN A 54 -9.58 3.34 9.98
N TYR A 55 -8.39 2.89 10.37
CA TYR A 55 -7.54 1.99 9.58
C TYR A 55 -7.75 0.51 9.93
N SER A 56 -8.56 0.18 10.95
CA SER A 56 -8.80 -1.20 11.42
C SER A 56 -9.15 -2.17 10.29
N GLY A 57 -9.94 -1.72 9.31
CA GLY A 57 -10.41 -2.54 8.20
C GLY A 57 -9.58 -2.45 6.91
N PHE A 58 -8.42 -1.79 6.90
CA PHE A 58 -7.61 -1.63 5.68
C PHE A 58 -6.92 -2.92 5.23
N TYR A 59 -6.73 -3.88 6.13
CA TYR A 59 -6.13 -5.19 5.84
C TYR A 59 -7.03 -6.31 6.37
N HIS A 60 -6.78 -7.52 5.90
CA HIS A 60 -7.46 -8.71 6.39
C HIS A 60 -6.81 -9.20 7.68
N TRP A 61 -7.48 -8.98 8.81
CA TRP A 61 -7.11 -9.50 10.13
C TRP A 61 -8.02 -10.65 10.54
N THR A 62 -7.46 -11.68 11.16
CA THR A 62 -8.19 -12.87 11.63
C THR A 62 -7.55 -13.44 12.90
N LYS A 63 -8.30 -14.22 13.68
CA LYS A 63 -7.78 -14.93 14.86
C LYS A 63 -6.96 -16.17 14.49
N GLU A 64 -7.21 -16.72 13.30
CA GLU A 64 -6.59 -17.94 12.79
C GLU A 64 -6.30 -17.79 11.29
N GLY A 65 -5.19 -18.35 10.80
CA GLY A 65 -4.79 -18.20 9.40
C GLY A 65 -3.89 -19.31 8.88
N ALA A 66 -3.98 -19.59 7.58
CA ALA A 66 -3.14 -20.58 6.91
C ALA A 66 -1.68 -20.09 6.82
N LYS A 67 -0.72 -20.91 7.28
CA LYS A 67 0.71 -20.57 7.43
C LYS A 67 1.38 -19.93 6.21
N HIS A 68 0.86 -20.14 4.99
CA HIS A 68 1.45 -19.61 3.76
C HIS A 68 0.95 -18.23 3.34
N TYR A 69 -0.18 -17.79 3.88
CA TYR A 69 -0.83 -16.53 3.53
C TYR A 69 -1.03 -15.62 4.73
N PHE A 70 -0.75 -16.11 5.94
CA PHE A 70 -1.00 -15.40 7.18
C PHE A 70 0.21 -15.46 8.10
N THR A 71 0.55 -14.31 8.68
CA THR A 71 1.60 -14.16 9.69
C THR A 71 1.01 -13.51 10.93
N GLU A 72 1.41 -13.99 12.11
CA GLU A 72 0.97 -13.49 13.41
C GLU A 72 1.59 -12.12 13.72
N ARG A 73 0.81 -11.25 14.36
CA ARG A 73 1.23 -9.96 14.89
C ARG A 73 0.30 -9.55 16.03
N LYS A 74 0.83 -9.57 17.26
CA LYS A 74 0.14 -9.14 18.50
C LYS A 74 -1.18 -9.88 18.76
N GLY A 75 -1.20 -11.18 18.54
CA GLY A 75 -2.34 -12.06 18.81
C GLY A 75 -3.39 -12.13 17.70
N LEU A 76 -3.16 -11.47 16.56
CA LEU A 76 -3.97 -11.58 15.35
C LEU A 76 -3.07 -11.92 14.17
N TYR A 77 -3.65 -12.50 13.12
CA TYR A 77 -2.96 -12.84 11.89
C TYR A 77 -3.41 -11.89 10.79
N TYR A 78 -2.46 -11.32 10.04
CA TYR A 78 -2.74 -10.53 8.85
C TYR A 78 -2.48 -11.34 7.58
N MET A 79 -3.27 -11.11 6.54
CA MET A 79 -3.05 -11.71 5.23
C MET A 79 -1.92 -11.01 4.47
N HIS A 80 -1.07 -11.78 3.79
CA HIS A 80 0.02 -11.29 2.96
C HIS A 80 0.17 -12.13 1.69
N GLU A 81 0.98 -11.67 0.73
CA GLU A 81 1.30 -12.45 -0.47
C GLU A 81 2.00 -13.76 -0.11
N LYS A 82 1.75 -14.80 -0.90
CA LYS A 82 2.35 -16.12 -0.67
C LYS A 82 3.88 -16.00 -0.73
N GLY A 83 4.55 -16.38 0.37
CA GLY A 83 6.02 -16.34 0.45
C GLY A 83 6.62 -14.96 0.69
N ASN A 84 5.80 -13.91 0.82
CA ASN A 84 6.25 -12.56 1.13
C ASN A 84 5.40 -11.94 2.24
N ASN A 85 5.81 -12.16 3.49
CA ASN A 85 5.11 -11.60 4.65
C ASN A 85 5.24 -10.08 4.78
N LYS A 86 6.14 -9.44 4.02
CA LYS A 86 6.25 -7.98 4.00
C LYS A 86 5.22 -7.33 3.09
N ALA A 87 4.55 -8.07 2.20
CA ALA A 87 3.51 -7.55 1.31
C ALA A 87 2.13 -7.88 1.87
N ALA A 88 1.61 -7.02 2.75
CA ALA A 88 0.30 -7.19 3.38
C ALA A 88 -0.83 -6.88 2.39
N VAL A 89 -1.85 -7.73 2.34
CA VAL A 89 -2.96 -7.64 1.38
C VAL A 89 -3.98 -6.60 1.85
N LEU A 90 -4.27 -5.63 0.96
CA LEU A 90 -5.30 -4.62 1.17
C LEU A 90 -6.70 -5.21 1.10
N ASN A 91 -7.57 -4.77 1.99
CA ASN A 91 -8.98 -5.15 1.99
C ASN A 91 -9.82 -4.22 1.12
N TRP A 92 -9.92 -4.54 -0.17
CA TRP A 92 -10.69 -3.78 -1.16
C TRP A 92 -12.21 -3.77 -0.92
N GLN A 93 -12.73 -4.63 -0.05
CA GLN A 93 -14.14 -4.58 0.35
C GLN A 93 -14.42 -3.39 1.29
N ASN A 94 -13.41 -2.92 2.01
CA ASN A 94 -13.53 -1.79 2.92
C ASN A 94 -13.74 -0.48 2.12
N SER A 95 -14.84 0.23 2.42
CA SER A 95 -15.16 1.50 1.74
C SER A 95 -14.18 2.62 2.11
N ASN A 96 -13.74 2.69 3.37
CA ASN A 96 -12.80 3.71 3.82
C ASN A 96 -11.45 3.59 3.10
N LEU A 97 -10.95 2.36 2.91
CA LEU A 97 -9.74 2.10 2.13
C LEU A 97 -9.88 2.62 0.69
N ARG A 98 -10.98 2.29 0.02
CA ARG A 98 -11.26 2.77 -1.34
C ARG A 98 -11.33 4.31 -1.38
N SER A 99 -11.99 4.92 -0.41
CA SER A 99 -12.05 6.38 -0.30
C SER A 99 -10.67 7.02 -0.12
N HIS A 100 -9.79 6.45 0.70
CA HIS A 100 -8.42 6.96 0.89
C HIS A 100 -7.53 6.78 -0.35
N MET A 101 -7.77 5.71 -1.12
CA MET A 101 -7.00 5.44 -2.34
C MET A 101 -7.34 6.43 -3.46
N PHE A 102 -8.63 6.73 -3.64
CA PHE A 102 -9.10 7.55 -4.76
C PHE A 102 -9.34 9.01 -4.38
N SER A 103 -9.18 9.38 -3.11
CA SER A 103 -9.17 10.79 -2.71
C SER A 103 -7.89 11.43 -3.22
N ILE A 104 -8.02 12.22 -4.27
CA ILE A 104 -6.98 13.16 -4.71
C ILE A 104 -7.08 14.39 -3.80
N HIS A 105 -6.00 14.75 -3.11
CA HIS A 105 -5.83 16.07 -2.49
C HIS A 105 -4.94 16.92 -3.38
#